data_AF-A0A940R805-F1
#
_entry.id   AF-A0A940R805-F1
#
_cell.length_a   1.000
_cell.length_b   1.000
_cell.length_c   1.000
_cell.angle_alpha   90.00
_cell.angle_beta   90.00
_cell.angle_gamma   90.00
#
_symmetry.space_group_name_H-M   'P 1'
#
loop_
_entity.id
_entity.type
_entity.pdbx_description
1 polymer ?
#
loop_
_entity_poly.entity_id
_entity_poly.type
_entity_poly.pdbx_seq_one_letter_code
_entity_poly.pdbx_strand_id
1 'polypeptide(L)'
;MIEFELGRKAFERIEKIRRFVKSPATRNLKGLISLKDQLSKLSPDEQYQVAHAFALMLELINACEAAYRTHRLKIEDKDLPIRQHSYGRIIHVLTAHPTESRSPDIIFYFKKIQALLERRFEKESEQDTPELNALLKWAWNIPMSKQRKPTVMDEAEYIYSLALEKDIIEIYLKHRQAKHPFYIRTWVGGDKDGHPGVDEKTMLASLNMAREFLHRWLKEEVQSFLEDIKPLVRAANLNKQPISVFHKKANSLRPQLSKVRTIQN
;
A
#
# COMPACT_ATOMS: atom_id res chain seq x y z
N MET A 1 -20.00 -13.22 -3.07
CA MET A 1 -18.64 -13.72 -2.74
C MET A 1 -18.65 -14.59 -1.49
N ILE A 2 -18.91 -14.07 -0.28
CA ILE A 2 -18.87 -14.88 0.96
C ILE A 2 -19.71 -16.16 0.86
N GLU A 3 -20.95 -16.07 0.35
CA GLU A 3 -21.81 -17.24 0.14
C GLU A 3 -21.23 -18.26 -0.85
N PHE A 4 -20.50 -17.78 -1.87
CA PHE A 4 -19.83 -18.64 -2.86
C PHE A 4 -18.61 -19.34 -2.25
N GLU A 5 -17.83 -18.65 -1.42
CA GLU A 5 -16.59 -19.17 -0.85
C GLU A 5 -16.81 -20.05 0.39
N LEU A 6 -17.80 -19.71 1.25
CA LEU A 6 -18.04 -20.38 2.53
C LEU A 6 -19.38 -21.14 2.60
N GLY A 7 -20.21 -21.02 1.57
CA GLY A 7 -21.56 -21.56 1.57
C GLY A 7 -22.58 -20.71 2.35
N ARG A 8 -23.86 -21.04 2.13
CA ARG A 8 -25.00 -20.28 2.65
C ARG A 8 -25.05 -20.19 4.18
N LYS A 9 -24.75 -21.28 4.89
CA LYS A 9 -24.78 -21.31 6.37
C LYS A 9 -23.80 -20.30 6.98
N ALA A 10 -22.58 -20.23 6.45
CA ALA A 10 -21.57 -19.30 6.93
C ALA A 10 -21.92 -17.84 6.58
N PHE A 11 -22.42 -17.62 5.37
CA PHE A 11 -22.92 -16.30 4.95
C PHE A 11 -24.05 -15.80 5.86
N GLU A 12 -25.06 -16.62 6.13
CA GLU A 12 -26.18 -16.26 7.02
C GLU A 12 -25.70 -15.94 8.45
N ARG A 13 -24.69 -16.67 8.94
CA ARG A 13 -24.07 -16.37 10.23
C ARG A 13 -23.39 -15.00 10.23
N ILE A 14 -22.53 -14.72 9.25
CA ILE A 14 -21.83 -13.43 9.13
C ILE A 14 -22.84 -12.29 9.01
N GLU A 15 -23.88 -12.45 8.20
CA GLU A 15 -24.95 -11.47 8.05
C GLU A 15 -25.74 -11.25 9.35
N LYS A 16 -26.05 -12.31 10.09
CA LYS A 16 -26.71 -12.22 11.39
C LYS A 16 -25.86 -11.41 12.37
N ILE A 17 -24.56 -11.69 12.44
CA ILE A 17 -23.62 -10.93 13.29
C ILE A 17 -23.55 -9.48 12.83
N ARG A 18 -23.43 -9.20 11.52
CA ARG A 18 -23.36 -7.84 10.98
C ARG A 18 -24.60 -7.01 11.31
N ARG A 19 -25.79 -7.60 11.18
CA ARG A 19 -27.05 -6.96 11.55
C ARG A 19 -27.14 -6.72 13.06
N PHE A 20 -26.72 -7.69 13.87
CA PHE A 20 -26.68 -7.54 15.31
C PHE A 20 -25.74 -6.39 15.73
N VAL A 21 -24.54 -6.32 15.17
CA VAL A 21 -23.54 -5.27 15.46
C VAL A 21 -24.08 -3.86 15.19
N LYS A 22 -24.91 -3.71 14.14
CA LYS A 22 -25.57 -2.43 13.79
C LYS A 22 -26.83 -2.12 14.59
N SER A 23 -27.35 -3.07 15.36
CA SER A 23 -28.59 -2.90 16.12
C SER A 23 -28.36 -2.10 17.42
N PRO A 24 -29.40 -1.51 18.02
CA PRO A 24 -29.28 -0.85 19.32
C PRO A 24 -28.82 -1.78 20.45
N ALA A 25 -28.91 -3.10 20.27
CA ALA A 25 -28.52 -4.08 21.29
C ALA A 25 -27.01 -4.02 21.63
N THR A 26 -26.15 -3.61 20.70
CA THR A 26 -24.70 -3.43 20.98
C THR A 26 -24.39 -2.18 21.79
N ARG A 27 -25.35 -1.29 22.01
CA ARG A 27 -25.18 -0.09 22.85
C ARG A 27 -25.23 -0.39 24.35
N ASN A 28 -25.53 -1.64 24.73
CA ASN A 28 -25.54 -2.06 26.12
C ASN A 28 -24.67 -3.30 26.36
N LEU A 29 -24.19 -3.43 27.59
CA LEU A 29 -23.26 -4.49 27.99
C LEU A 29 -23.87 -5.89 27.83
N LYS A 30 -25.17 -6.07 28.06
CA LYS A 30 -25.85 -7.37 27.92
C LYS A 30 -25.79 -7.91 26.49
N GLY A 31 -26.02 -7.04 25.50
CA GLY A 31 -25.91 -7.41 24.09
C GLY A 31 -24.49 -7.78 23.69
N LEU A 32 -23.48 -7.04 24.18
CA LEU A 32 -22.07 -7.34 23.93
C LEU A 32 -21.62 -8.67 24.55
N ILE A 33 -22.06 -8.96 25.79
CA ILE A 33 -21.78 -10.24 26.46
C ILE A 33 -22.43 -11.40 25.69
N SER A 34 -23.68 -11.24 25.25
CA SER A 34 -24.38 -12.25 24.45
C SER A 34 -23.66 -12.52 23.13
N LEU A 35 -23.18 -11.48 22.44
CA LEU A 35 -22.39 -11.65 21.22
C LEU A 35 -21.07 -12.36 21.49
N LYS A 36 -20.35 -11.99 22.56
CA LYS A 36 -19.10 -12.64 22.96
C LYS A 36 -19.32 -14.13 23.22
N ASP A 37 -20.37 -14.49 23.96
CA ASP A 37 -20.73 -15.88 24.25
C ASP A 37 -21.04 -16.66 22.95
N GLN A 38 -21.82 -16.07 22.04
CA GLN A 38 -22.10 -16.67 20.73
C GLN A 38 -20.82 -16.90 19.91
N LEU A 39 -19.90 -15.93 19.88
CA LEU A 39 -18.63 -16.06 19.16
C LEU A 39 -17.71 -17.11 19.80
N SER A 40 -17.71 -17.24 21.13
CA SER A 40 -16.90 -18.26 21.83
C SER A 40 -17.34 -19.70 21.58
N LYS A 41 -18.57 -19.91 21.09
CA LYS A 41 -19.11 -21.23 20.73
C LYS A 41 -18.73 -21.67 19.31
N LEU A 42 -18.17 -20.77 18.52
CA LEU A 42 -17.70 -21.07 17.16
C LEU A 42 -16.36 -21.82 17.20
N SER A 43 -16.11 -22.68 16.22
CA SER A 43 -14.78 -23.28 16.05
C SER A 43 -13.72 -22.21 15.68
N PRO A 44 -12.42 -22.48 15.87
CA PRO A 44 -11.36 -21.55 15.46
C PRO A 44 -11.47 -21.11 14.00
N ASP A 45 -11.79 -22.02 13.09
CA ASP A 45 -11.97 -21.70 11.66
C ASP A 45 -13.17 -20.79 11.43
N GLU A 46 -14.28 -21.04 12.13
CA GLU A 46 -15.47 -20.21 12.04
C GLU A 46 -15.24 -18.81 12.62
N GLN A 47 -14.48 -18.71 13.71
CA GLN A 47 -14.06 -17.42 14.29
C GLN A 47 -13.16 -16.66 13.30
N TYR A 48 -12.20 -17.34 12.68
CA TYR A 48 -11.35 -16.76 11.65
C TYR A 48 -12.17 -16.25 10.46
N GLN A 49 -13.10 -17.05 9.93
CA GLN A 49 -13.96 -16.65 8.81
C GLN A 49 -14.78 -15.40 9.13
N VAL A 50 -15.33 -15.30 10.35
CA VAL A 50 -16.05 -14.10 10.81
C VAL A 50 -15.09 -12.92 10.87
N ALA A 51 -13.95 -13.04 11.55
CA ALA A 51 -12.97 -11.96 11.69
C ALA A 51 -12.48 -11.46 10.32
N HIS A 52 -12.14 -12.39 9.43
CA HIS A 52 -11.69 -12.12 8.06
C HIS A 52 -12.74 -11.39 7.24
N ALA A 53 -14.00 -11.81 7.32
CA ALA A 53 -15.11 -11.15 6.63
C ALA A 53 -15.28 -9.69 7.09
N PHE A 54 -15.26 -9.45 8.40
CA PHE A 54 -15.39 -8.09 8.94
C PHE A 54 -14.18 -7.21 8.61
N ALA A 55 -12.97 -7.77 8.64
CA ALA A 55 -11.76 -7.07 8.23
C ALA A 55 -11.81 -6.66 6.75
N LEU A 56 -12.19 -7.57 5.86
CA LEU A 56 -12.38 -7.27 4.43
C LEU A 56 -13.46 -6.22 4.18
N MET A 57 -14.59 -6.30 4.89
CA MET A 57 -15.64 -5.27 4.79
C MET A 57 -15.11 -3.89 5.21
N LEU A 58 -14.32 -3.82 6.28
CA LEU A 58 -13.73 -2.56 6.74
C LEU A 58 -12.73 -2.01 5.71
N GLU A 59 -11.85 -2.85 5.17
CA GLU A 59 -10.91 -2.43 4.13
C GLU A 59 -11.62 -1.97 2.85
N LEU A 60 -12.73 -2.59 2.47
CA LEU A 60 -13.54 -2.13 1.34
C LEU A 60 -14.19 -0.78 1.61
N ILE A 61 -14.69 -0.54 2.82
CA ILE A 61 -15.20 0.78 3.22
C ILE A 61 -14.09 1.83 3.10
N ASN A 62 -12.90 1.52 3.61
CA ASN A 62 -11.73 2.40 3.53
C ASN A 62 -11.33 2.69 2.08
N ALA A 63 -11.33 1.67 1.20
CA ALA A 63 -11.00 1.84 -0.22
C ALA A 63 -12.04 2.70 -0.96
N CYS A 64 -13.33 2.51 -0.67
CA CYS A 64 -14.39 3.37 -1.18
C CYS A 64 -14.24 4.82 -0.71
N GLU A 65 -13.95 5.03 0.57
CA GLU A 65 -13.75 6.38 1.12
C GLU A 65 -12.51 7.05 0.53
N ALA A 66 -11.41 6.30 0.36
CA ALA A 66 -10.20 6.79 -0.28
C ALA A 66 -10.45 7.21 -1.74
N ALA A 67 -11.10 6.35 -2.53
CA ALA A 67 -11.44 6.66 -3.91
C ALA A 67 -12.34 7.90 -4.03
N TYR A 68 -13.37 7.98 -3.18
CA TYR A 68 -14.26 9.15 -3.13
C TYR A 68 -13.50 10.43 -2.74
N ARG A 69 -12.60 10.36 -1.76
CA ARG A 69 -11.78 11.49 -1.33
C ARG A 69 -10.86 11.96 -2.44
N THR A 70 -10.18 11.05 -3.14
CA THR A 70 -9.34 11.38 -4.31
C THR A 70 -10.16 12.10 -5.37
N HIS A 71 -11.34 11.57 -5.71
CA HIS A 71 -12.24 12.19 -6.70
C HIS A 71 -12.68 13.60 -6.26
N ARG A 72 -13.08 13.78 -5.00
CA ARG A 72 -13.51 15.07 -4.48
C ARG A 72 -12.38 16.11 -4.49
N LEU A 73 -11.17 15.71 -4.08
CA LEU A 73 -10.00 16.60 -4.11
C LEU A 73 -9.66 17.04 -5.54
N LYS A 74 -9.74 16.15 -6.54
CA LYS A 74 -9.54 16.53 -7.95
C LYS A 74 -10.54 17.59 -8.45
N ILE A 75 -11.75 17.64 -7.86
CA ILE A 75 -12.76 18.65 -8.17
C ILE A 75 -12.44 19.96 -7.44
N GLU A 76 -12.10 19.88 -6.15
CA GLU A 76 -11.84 21.04 -5.27
C GLU A 76 -10.52 21.77 -5.58
N ASP A 77 -9.46 21.05 -6.00
CA ASP A 77 -8.11 21.61 -6.20
C ASP A 77 -8.00 22.57 -7.40
N LYS A 78 -9.09 22.81 -8.13
CA LYS A 78 -9.12 23.74 -9.27
C LYS A 78 -9.09 25.23 -8.86
N ASP A 79 -9.36 25.57 -7.60
CA ASP A 79 -9.64 26.96 -7.19
C ASP A 79 -8.74 27.53 -6.08
N LEU A 80 -7.65 26.85 -5.68
CA LEU A 80 -6.78 27.35 -4.62
C LEU A 80 -5.68 28.29 -5.17
N PRO A 81 -5.66 29.59 -4.78
CA PRO A 81 -4.58 30.47 -5.18
C PRO A 81 -3.27 30.04 -4.51
N ILE A 82 -2.22 29.84 -5.31
CA ILE A 82 -0.88 29.52 -4.82
C ILE A 82 -0.35 30.71 -4.02
N ARG A 83 -0.42 30.63 -2.68
CA ARG A 83 0.20 31.63 -1.80
C ARG A 83 1.70 31.39 -1.75
N GLN A 84 2.46 32.34 -2.28
CA GLN A 84 3.91 32.29 -2.43
C GLN A 84 4.63 32.63 -1.12
N HIS A 85 4.32 31.93 -0.03
CA HIS A 85 4.99 32.14 1.26
C HIS A 85 5.52 30.79 1.75
N SER A 86 6.81 30.51 1.52
CA SER A 86 7.47 29.29 1.97
C SER A 86 8.46 29.60 3.09
N TYR A 87 7.98 30.05 4.24
CA TYR A 87 8.76 30.07 5.47
C TYR A 87 8.34 28.88 6.33
N GLY A 88 8.89 27.70 6.04
CA GLY A 88 8.59 26.50 6.83
C GLY A 88 9.28 25.27 6.28
N ARG A 89 9.75 24.39 7.16
CA ARG A 89 10.25 23.05 6.82
C ARG A 89 9.17 22.04 7.17
N ILE A 90 8.83 21.17 6.22
CA ILE A 90 7.88 20.08 6.45
C ILE A 90 8.68 18.78 6.58
N ILE A 91 8.49 18.06 7.70
CA ILE A 91 9.10 16.76 7.96
C ILE A 91 7.98 15.79 8.34
N HIS A 92 7.65 14.87 7.43
CA HIS A 92 6.76 13.75 7.74
C HIS A 92 7.58 12.61 8.31
N VAL A 93 7.24 12.18 9.53
CA VAL A 93 7.88 11.04 10.19
C VAL A 93 6.87 9.90 10.25
N LEU A 94 7.14 8.85 9.50
CA LEU A 94 6.28 7.68 9.40
C LEU A 94 6.59 6.70 10.54
N THR A 95 5.54 6.25 11.21
CA THR A 95 5.58 5.27 12.30
C THR A 95 4.74 4.06 11.90
N ALA A 96 5.16 2.87 12.32
CA ALA A 96 4.34 1.67 12.17
C ALA A 96 3.61 1.39 13.48
N HIS A 97 2.40 0.84 13.39
CA HIS A 97 1.71 0.25 14.53
C HIS A 97 1.72 -1.29 14.38
N PRO A 98 2.05 -2.07 15.42
CA PRO A 98 2.20 -3.54 15.30
C PRO A 98 0.97 -4.25 14.74
N THR A 99 -0.23 -3.71 14.99
CA THR A 99 -1.50 -4.27 14.51
C THR A 99 -1.91 -3.83 13.10
N GLU A 100 -1.18 -2.88 12.50
CA GLU A 100 -1.47 -2.34 11.16
C GLU A 100 -0.57 -2.94 10.06
N SER A 101 0.32 -3.87 10.42
CA SER A 101 1.18 -4.58 9.46
C SER A 101 0.36 -5.54 8.61
N ARG A 102 -0.24 -4.99 7.54
CA ARG A 102 -0.96 -5.74 6.50
C ARG A 102 0.01 -6.53 5.64
N SER A 103 -0.45 -7.64 5.06
CA SER A 103 0.32 -8.34 4.05
C SER A 103 0.56 -7.46 2.81
N PRO A 104 1.78 -7.41 2.22
CA PRO A 104 2.01 -6.73 0.95
C PRO A 104 1.03 -7.14 -0.16
N ASP A 105 0.65 -8.42 -0.17
CA ASP A 105 -0.31 -8.96 -1.14
C ASP A 105 -1.68 -8.32 -0.97
N ILE A 106 -2.18 -8.19 0.27
CA ILE A 106 -3.52 -7.62 0.47
C ILE A 106 -3.54 -6.13 0.10
N ILE A 107 -2.46 -5.40 0.40
CA ILE A 107 -2.29 -4.00 0.00
C ILE A 107 -2.32 -3.89 -1.53
N PHE A 108 -1.65 -4.80 -2.24
CA PHE A 108 -1.64 -4.82 -3.70
C PHE A 108 -3.04 -4.96 -4.30
N TYR A 109 -3.86 -5.90 -3.81
CA TYR A 109 -5.23 -6.06 -4.31
C TYR A 109 -6.13 -4.89 -3.93
N PHE A 110 -5.99 -4.32 -2.73
CA PHE A 110 -6.78 -3.14 -2.34
C PHE A 110 -6.40 -1.87 -3.12
N LYS A 111 -5.13 -1.70 -3.51
CA LYS A 111 -4.74 -0.64 -4.46
C LYS A 111 -5.44 -0.79 -5.81
N LYS A 112 -5.52 -2.02 -6.34
CA LYS A 112 -6.26 -2.30 -7.58
C LYS A 112 -7.75 -2.00 -7.44
N ILE A 113 -8.35 -2.40 -6.32
CA ILE A 113 -9.76 -2.09 -6.02
C ILE A 113 -9.96 -0.58 -5.94
N GLN A 114 -9.11 0.17 -5.23
CA GLN A 114 -9.20 1.62 -5.15
C GLN A 114 -9.07 2.28 -6.52
N ALA A 115 -8.09 1.89 -7.34
CA ALA A 115 -7.93 2.43 -8.69
C ALA A 115 -9.15 2.15 -9.60
N LEU A 116 -9.76 0.96 -9.47
CA LEU A 116 -11.01 0.63 -10.15
C LEU A 116 -12.17 1.51 -9.67
N LEU A 117 -12.27 1.77 -8.37
CA LEU A 117 -13.31 2.64 -7.82
C LEU A 117 -13.11 4.10 -8.26
N GLU A 118 -11.86 4.59 -8.28
CA GLU A 118 -11.50 5.92 -8.75
C GLU A 118 -11.85 6.13 -10.22
N ARG A 119 -11.48 5.21 -11.12
CA ARG A 119 -11.83 5.33 -12.54
C ARG A 119 -13.34 5.29 -12.76
N ARG A 120 -14.09 4.54 -11.95
CA ARG A 120 -15.55 4.47 -12.07
C ARG A 120 -16.24 5.80 -11.73
N PHE A 121 -15.65 6.60 -10.84
CA PHE A 121 -16.12 7.98 -10.61
C PHE A 121 -15.91 8.90 -11.83
N GLU A 122 -14.91 8.61 -12.67
CA GLU A 122 -14.64 9.39 -13.89
C GLU A 122 -15.51 8.89 -15.06
N LYS A 123 -15.56 7.57 -15.27
CA LYS A 123 -16.37 6.94 -16.30
C LYS A 123 -16.63 5.47 -15.97
N GLU A 124 -17.90 5.08 -15.95
CA GLU A 124 -18.28 3.68 -15.75
C GLU A 124 -18.01 2.83 -17.01
N SER A 125 -17.51 1.62 -16.79
CA SER A 125 -17.29 0.60 -17.82
C SER A 125 -18.05 -0.69 -17.47
N GLU A 126 -18.56 -1.37 -18.50
CA GLU A 126 -19.19 -2.70 -18.33
C GLU A 126 -18.23 -3.74 -17.74
N GLN A 127 -16.91 -3.53 -17.88
CA GLN A 127 -15.89 -4.43 -17.35
C GLN A 127 -15.59 -4.20 -15.85
N ASP A 128 -16.04 -3.08 -15.25
CA ASP A 128 -15.71 -2.76 -13.86
C ASP A 128 -16.32 -3.75 -12.88
N THR A 129 -17.55 -4.18 -13.11
CA THR A 129 -18.23 -5.13 -12.20
C THR A 129 -17.59 -6.53 -12.25
N PRO A 130 -17.33 -7.14 -13.42
CA PRO A 130 -16.56 -8.38 -13.51
C PRO A 130 -15.18 -8.29 -12.87
N GLU A 131 -14.43 -7.21 -13.14
CA GLU A 131 -13.08 -7.02 -12.59
C GLU A 131 -13.11 -6.87 -11.06
N LEU A 132 -14.01 -6.05 -10.52
CA LEU A 132 -14.18 -5.90 -9.08
C LEU A 132 -14.54 -7.24 -8.43
N ASN A 133 -15.45 -8.02 -9.02
CA ASN A 133 -15.81 -9.34 -8.51
C ASN A 133 -14.61 -10.30 -8.47
N ALA A 134 -13.72 -10.27 -9.47
CA ALA A 134 -12.50 -11.06 -9.48
C ALA A 134 -11.52 -10.61 -8.38
N LEU A 135 -11.29 -9.29 -8.27
CA LEU A 135 -10.42 -8.71 -7.24
C LEU A 135 -10.91 -9.05 -5.82
N LEU A 136 -12.22 -8.98 -5.58
CA LEU A 136 -12.82 -9.34 -4.29
C LEU A 136 -12.58 -10.82 -3.95
N LYS A 137 -12.78 -11.73 -4.90
CA LYS A 137 -12.52 -13.17 -4.70
C LYS A 137 -11.04 -13.45 -4.43
N TRP A 138 -10.13 -12.75 -5.10
CA TRP A 138 -8.69 -12.88 -4.83
C TRP A 138 -8.33 -12.34 -3.45
N ALA A 139 -8.80 -11.14 -3.09
CA ALA A 139 -8.59 -10.56 -1.78
C ALA A 139 -9.14 -11.45 -0.64
N TRP A 140 -10.26 -12.14 -0.87
CA TRP A 140 -10.82 -13.10 0.08
C TRP A 140 -9.86 -14.24 0.40
N ASN A 141 -9.10 -14.71 -0.59
CA ASN A 141 -8.18 -15.85 -0.42
C ASN A 141 -6.80 -15.44 0.12
N ILE A 142 -6.62 -14.17 0.51
CA ILE A 142 -5.35 -13.63 1.01
C ILE A 142 -5.53 -13.25 2.47
N PRO A 143 -4.67 -13.70 3.39
CA PRO A 143 -4.77 -13.32 4.80
C PRO A 143 -4.52 -11.81 4.97
N MET A 144 -5.32 -11.16 5.83
CA MET A 144 -5.20 -9.71 6.10
C MET A 144 -3.83 -9.32 6.65
N SER A 145 -3.26 -10.19 7.48
CA SER A 145 -1.96 -10.02 8.13
C SER A 145 -1.17 -11.32 8.07
N LYS A 146 0.13 -11.23 8.32
CA LYS A 146 0.99 -12.42 8.43
C LYS A 146 0.46 -13.29 9.59
N GLN A 147 0.34 -14.61 9.37
CA GLN A 147 -0.17 -15.59 10.36
C GLN A 147 0.88 -15.93 11.43
N ARG A 148 1.62 -14.93 11.90
CA ARG A 148 2.62 -15.01 12.95
C ARG A 148 2.72 -13.65 13.64
N LYS A 149 3.36 -13.60 14.81
CA LYS A 149 3.65 -12.33 15.49
C LYS A 149 4.42 -11.39 14.55
N PRO A 150 4.02 -10.11 14.44
CA PRO A 150 4.76 -9.14 13.65
C PRO A 150 6.17 -8.96 14.23
N THR A 151 7.13 -8.83 13.33
CA THR A 151 8.52 -8.47 13.61
C THR A 151 8.75 -7.02 13.21
N VAL A 152 9.80 -6.41 13.74
CA VAL A 152 10.22 -5.05 13.34
C VAL A 152 10.45 -4.95 11.83
N MET A 153 10.90 -6.04 11.19
CA MET A 153 11.09 -6.07 9.74
C MET A 153 9.79 -6.09 8.96
N ASP A 154 8.69 -6.59 9.52
CA ASP A 154 7.37 -6.52 8.87
C ASP A 154 6.82 -5.10 8.89
N GLU A 155 7.03 -4.40 10.01
CA GLU A 155 6.71 -2.98 10.13
C GLU A 155 7.54 -2.15 9.14
N ALA A 156 8.84 -2.46 9.02
CA ALA A 156 9.74 -1.79 8.08
C ALA A 156 9.31 -2.01 6.63
N GLU A 157 9.02 -3.27 6.27
CA GLU A 157 8.54 -3.65 4.96
C GLU A 157 7.24 -2.91 4.62
N TYR A 158 6.30 -2.85 5.56
CA TYR A 158 5.05 -2.12 5.39
C TYR A 158 5.28 -0.63 5.14
N ILE A 159 6.06 0.05 5.98
CA ILE A 159 6.34 1.48 5.83
C ILE A 159 7.06 1.77 4.52
N TYR A 160 8.08 0.99 4.15
CA TYR A 160 8.81 1.19 2.91
C TYR A 160 7.95 0.90 1.67
N SER A 161 7.05 -0.07 1.72
CA SER A 161 6.09 -0.33 0.62
C SER A 161 5.13 0.83 0.34
N LEU A 162 4.89 1.69 1.34
CA LEU A 162 4.05 2.89 1.23
C LEU A 162 4.88 4.13 0.89
N ALA A 163 5.97 4.35 1.63
CA ALA A 163 6.79 5.57 1.53
C ALA A 163 7.64 5.64 0.26
N LEU A 164 7.99 4.48 -0.31
CA LEU A 164 8.82 4.34 -1.51
C LEU A 164 8.00 3.79 -2.69
N GLU A 165 6.69 4.03 -2.65
CA GLU A 165 5.78 3.86 -3.78
C GLU A 165 6.09 4.91 -4.87
N LYS A 166 5.81 4.59 -6.14
CA LYS A 166 6.21 5.41 -7.29
C LYS A 166 5.71 6.86 -7.17
N ASP A 167 4.43 7.06 -6.86
CA ASP A 167 3.82 8.39 -6.84
C ASP A 167 4.41 9.24 -5.69
N ILE A 168 4.74 8.62 -4.56
CA ILE A 168 5.40 9.28 -3.42
C ILE A 168 6.83 9.68 -3.76
N ILE A 169 7.58 8.81 -4.45
CA ILE A 169 8.93 9.13 -4.92
C ILE A 169 8.88 10.31 -5.91
N GLU A 170 7.92 10.32 -6.83
CA GLU A 170 7.73 11.42 -7.78
C GLU A 170 7.43 12.75 -7.09
N ILE A 171 6.53 12.74 -6.08
CA ILE A 171 6.27 13.91 -5.23
C ILE A 171 7.56 14.40 -4.55
N TYR A 172 8.34 13.48 -3.97
CA TYR A 172 9.60 13.83 -3.32
C TYR A 172 10.59 14.46 -4.31
N LEU A 173 10.74 13.88 -5.51
CA LEU A 173 11.61 14.41 -6.56
C LEU A 173 11.15 15.81 -7.03
N LYS A 174 9.85 16.02 -7.21
CA LYS A 174 9.28 17.32 -7.57
C LYS A 174 9.61 18.39 -6.53
N HIS A 175 9.39 18.10 -5.25
CA HIS A 175 9.72 19.04 -4.17
C HIS A 175 11.22 19.28 -4.05
N ARG A 176 12.04 18.25 -4.27
CA ARG A 176 13.50 18.36 -4.24
C ARG A 176 14.03 19.25 -5.38
N GLN A 177 13.50 19.10 -6.59
CA GLN A 177 13.87 19.94 -7.74
C GLN A 177 13.48 21.40 -7.52
N ALA A 178 12.31 21.64 -6.95
CA ALA A 178 11.85 22.97 -6.55
C ALA A 178 12.55 23.54 -5.31
N LYS A 179 13.53 22.81 -4.74
CA LYS A 179 14.29 23.19 -3.53
C LYS A 179 13.41 23.46 -2.31
N HIS A 180 12.23 22.83 -2.24
CA HIS A 180 11.37 22.93 -1.07
C HIS A 180 11.97 22.12 0.10
N PRO A 181 11.93 22.64 1.33
CA PRO A 181 12.41 21.94 2.53
C PRO A 181 11.38 20.87 2.98
N PHE A 182 11.21 19.83 2.16
CA PHE A 182 10.29 18.72 2.34
C PHE A 182 11.05 17.41 2.58
N TYR A 183 10.74 16.72 3.67
CA TYR A 183 11.45 15.51 4.09
C TYR A 183 10.46 14.42 4.53
N ILE A 184 10.74 13.19 4.10
CA ILE A 184 10.10 11.98 4.61
C ILE A 184 11.15 11.23 5.43
N ARG A 185 10.77 10.84 6.65
CA ARG A 185 11.58 10.08 7.60
C ARG A 185 10.74 8.95 8.19
N THR A 186 11.36 8.03 8.90
CA THR A 186 10.65 6.98 9.63
C THR A 186 11.37 6.60 10.91
N TRP A 187 10.60 6.14 11.90
CA TRP A 187 11.09 5.55 13.14
C TRP A 187 11.30 4.04 13.04
N VAL A 188 10.80 3.40 11.97
CA VAL A 188 10.78 1.93 11.87
C VAL A 188 12.20 1.35 11.81
N GLY A 189 12.44 0.33 12.64
CA GLY A 189 13.77 -0.27 12.80
C GLY A 189 14.79 0.56 13.56
N GLY A 190 14.48 1.80 13.95
CA GLY A 190 15.39 2.69 14.69
C GLY A 190 14.89 3.09 16.08
N ASP A 191 13.57 3.05 16.31
CA ASP A 191 12.97 3.40 17.59
C ASP A 191 13.13 2.28 18.62
N LYS A 192 13.94 2.54 19.65
CA LYS A 192 14.27 1.59 20.72
C LYS A 192 13.36 1.73 21.94
N ASP A 193 12.45 2.71 21.98
CA ASP A 193 11.71 3.02 23.19
C ASP A 193 10.77 1.87 23.58
N GLY A 194 11.15 1.12 24.63
CA GLY A 194 10.39 -0.02 25.16
C GLY A 194 10.27 -1.25 24.23
N HIS A 195 10.89 -1.24 23.05
CA HIS A 195 10.73 -2.32 22.06
C HIS A 195 11.93 -3.30 22.06
N PRO A 196 11.82 -4.50 22.68
CA PRO A 196 12.96 -5.43 22.84
C PRO A 196 13.49 -5.99 21.51
N GLY A 197 12.76 -5.84 20.41
CA GLY A 197 13.18 -6.29 19.08
C GLY A 197 14.06 -5.32 18.27
N VAL A 198 14.33 -4.11 18.77
CA VAL A 198 15.10 -3.09 18.03
C VAL A 198 16.53 -3.02 18.55
N ASP A 199 17.47 -3.52 17.75
CA ASP A 199 18.91 -3.47 17.99
C ASP A 199 19.68 -2.94 16.76
N GLU A 200 21.01 -2.94 16.82
CA GLU A 200 21.86 -2.52 15.71
C GLU A 200 21.66 -3.36 14.43
N LYS A 201 21.36 -4.66 14.58
CA LYS A 201 21.17 -5.57 13.45
C LYS A 201 19.84 -5.30 12.77
N THR A 202 18.78 -5.11 13.55
CA THR A 202 17.46 -4.72 13.06
C THR A 202 17.50 -3.35 12.39
N MET A 203 18.22 -2.39 12.95
CA MET A 203 18.42 -1.08 12.33
C MET A 203 19.14 -1.19 10.99
N LEU A 204 20.24 -1.95 10.93
CA LEU A 204 20.97 -2.19 9.68
C LEU A 204 20.10 -2.91 8.63
N ALA A 205 19.34 -3.92 9.06
CA ALA A 205 18.42 -4.65 8.19
C ALA A 205 17.33 -3.73 7.62
N SER A 206 16.75 -2.86 8.46
CA SER A 206 15.77 -1.84 8.05
C SER A 206 16.35 -0.87 7.01
N LEU A 207 17.57 -0.36 7.26
CA LEU A 207 18.26 0.52 6.31
C LEU A 207 18.56 -0.16 4.96
N ASN A 208 18.98 -1.42 4.99
CA ASN A 208 19.20 -2.20 3.77
C ASN A 208 17.90 -2.47 3.01
N MET A 209 16.80 -2.75 3.71
CA MET A 209 15.48 -2.91 3.10
C MET A 209 15.04 -1.62 2.39
N ALA A 210 15.20 -0.45 3.02
CA ALA A 210 14.90 0.83 2.36
C ALA A 210 15.70 1.00 1.04
N ARG A 211 16.99 0.61 1.04
CA ARG A 211 17.84 0.64 -0.15
C ARG A 211 17.36 -0.33 -1.23
N GLU A 212 16.88 -1.51 -0.85
CA GLU A 212 16.33 -2.49 -1.79
C GLU A 212 15.07 -1.96 -2.48
N PHE A 213 14.16 -1.32 -1.75
CA PHE A 213 12.98 -0.67 -2.33
C PHE A 213 13.37 0.43 -3.33
N LEU A 214 14.26 1.35 -2.94
CA LEU A 214 14.75 2.41 -3.83
C LEU A 214 15.47 1.86 -5.06
N HIS A 215 16.28 0.83 -4.87
CA HIS A 215 17.01 0.20 -5.97
C HIS A 215 16.07 -0.51 -6.94
N ARG A 216 15.03 -1.18 -6.44
CA ARG A 216 13.99 -1.80 -7.26
C ARG A 216 13.29 -0.76 -8.14
N TRP A 217 12.83 0.34 -7.53
CA TRP A 217 12.22 1.46 -8.26
C TRP A 217 13.16 2.04 -9.33
N LEU A 218 14.42 2.35 -8.97
CA LEU A 218 15.41 2.86 -9.93
C LEU A 218 15.63 1.91 -11.11
N LYS A 219 15.68 0.60 -10.85
CA LYS A 219 15.87 -0.42 -11.87
C LYS A 219 14.67 -0.48 -12.82
N GLU A 220 13.46 -0.40 -12.28
CA GLU A 220 12.22 -0.37 -13.07
C GLU A 220 12.15 0.87 -13.97
N GLU A 221 12.44 2.06 -13.43
CA GLU A 221 12.43 3.31 -14.19
C GLU A 221 13.50 3.33 -15.30
N VAL A 222 14.74 2.91 -15.01
CA VAL A 222 15.79 2.81 -16.04
C VAL A 222 15.43 1.78 -17.10
N GLN A 223 14.84 0.64 -16.72
CA GLN A 223 14.43 -0.38 -17.67
C GLN A 223 13.27 0.10 -18.56
N SER A 224 12.28 0.81 -18.00
CA SER A 224 11.20 1.43 -18.77
C SER A 224 11.77 2.43 -19.80
N PHE A 225 12.65 3.32 -19.35
CA PHE A 225 13.31 4.28 -20.23
C PHE A 225 14.09 3.61 -21.37
N LEU A 226 14.80 2.51 -21.07
CA LEU A 226 15.55 1.74 -22.07
C LEU A 226 14.63 1.11 -23.12
N GLU A 227 13.46 0.61 -22.73
CA GLU A 227 12.48 0.08 -23.69
C GLU A 227 11.86 1.21 -24.54
N ASP A 228 11.60 2.38 -23.97
CA ASP A 228 11.04 3.54 -24.70
C ASP A 228 11.98 4.08 -25.78
N ILE A 229 13.30 4.12 -25.51
CA ILE A 229 14.27 4.60 -26.50
C ILE A 229 14.67 3.53 -27.53
N LYS A 230 14.33 2.26 -27.31
CA LYS A 230 14.75 1.14 -28.17
C LYS A 230 14.25 1.26 -29.61
N PRO A 231 13.00 1.70 -29.91
CA PRO A 231 12.59 2.00 -31.29
C PRO A 231 13.39 3.16 -31.89
N LEU A 232 13.70 4.20 -31.13
CA LEU A 232 14.48 5.36 -31.60
C LEU A 232 15.92 4.97 -31.93
N VAL A 233 16.53 4.11 -31.12
CA VAL A 233 17.86 3.54 -31.38
C VAL A 233 17.88 2.67 -32.64
N ARG A 234 16.78 1.97 -32.94
CA ARG A 234 16.65 1.18 -34.18
C ARG A 234 16.43 2.05 -35.41
N ALA A 235 15.61 3.10 -35.29
CA ALA A 235 15.23 3.97 -36.41
C ALA A 235 16.31 5.03 -36.72
N ALA A 236 17.01 5.53 -35.71
CA ALA A 236 18.17 6.39 -35.92
C ALA A 236 19.37 5.50 -36.22
N ASN A 237 19.98 5.67 -37.40
CA ASN A 237 21.43 5.42 -37.50
C ASN A 237 22.05 6.20 -36.32
N LEU A 238 22.74 5.50 -35.40
CA LEU A 238 23.25 5.99 -34.10
C LEU A 238 24.09 7.30 -34.15
N ASN A 239 24.27 7.86 -35.34
CA ASN A 239 24.89 9.14 -35.66
C ASN A 239 24.07 10.37 -35.19
N LYS A 240 22.79 10.23 -34.82
CA LYS A 240 22.07 11.31 -34.12
C LYS A 240 22.59 11.44 -32.68
N GLN A 241 23.56 12.34 -32.52
CA GLN A 241 24.28 12.70 -31.28
C GLN A 241 23.48 12.60 -29.97
N PRO A 242 22.25 13.15 -29.84
CA PRO A 242 21.53 13.07 -28.55
C PRO A 242 21.11 11.64 -28.18
N ILE A 243 20.62 10.83 -29.13
CA ILE A 243 20.08 9.49 -28.85
C ILE A 243 21.19 8.54 -28.40
N SER A 244 22.37 8.62 -29.02
CA SER A 244 23.50 7.78 -28.66
C SER A 244 24.07 8.12 -27.28
N VAL A 245 24.06 9.40 -26.88
CA VAL A 245 24.46 9.83 -25.53
C VAL A 245 23.51 9.28 -24.47
N PHE A 246 22.20 9.41 -24.67
CA PHE A 246 21.20 8.88 -23.71
C PHE A 246 21.27 7.35 -23.60
N HIS A 247 21.35 6.64 -24.72
CA HIS A 247 21.48 5.18 -24.72
C HIS A 247 22.77 4.71 -24.03
N LYS A 248 23.91 5.39 -24.25
CA LYS A 248 25.17 5.08 -23.56
C LYS A 248 25.06 5.31 -22.05
N LYS A 249 24.46 6.44 -21.63
CA LYS A 249 24.30 6.77 -20.21
C LYS A 249 23.35 5.81 -19.50
N ALA A 250 22.24 5.42 -20.12
CA ALA A 250 21.33 4.43 -19.54
C ALA A 250 21.99 3.04 -19.44
N ASN A 251 22.73 2.62 -20.47
CA ASN A 251 23.48 1.36 -20.42
C ASN A 251 24.64 1.37 -19.40
N SER A 252 25.27 2.51 -19.14
CA SER A 252 26.32 2.59 -18.12
C SER A 252 25.77 2.51 -16.68
N LEU A 253 24.48 2.79 -16.49
CA LEU A 253 23.78 2.63 -15.21
C LEU A 253 23.37 1.17 -14.94
N ARG A 254 23.13 0.37 -15.98
CA ARG A 254 22.72 -1.05 -15.83
C ARG A 254 23.65 -1.88 -14.93
N PRO A 255 24.99 -1.86 -15.12
CA PRO A 255 25.91 -2.56 -14.22
C PRO A 255 25.85 -2.04 -12.78
N GLN A 256 25.64 -0.73 -12.60
CA GLN A 256 25.55 -0.10 -11.27
C GLN A 256 24.27 -0.49 -10.53
N LEU A 257 23.21 -0.80 -11.26
CA LEU A 257 21.92 -1.28 -10.75
C LEU A 257 21.80 -2.82 -10.75
N SER A 258 22.91 -3.53 -10.98
CA SER A 258 22.92 -5.00 -10.98
C SER A 258 22.95 -5.61 -9.57
N LYS A 259 23.48 -4.87 -8.59
CA LYS A 259 23.56 -5.29 -7.19
C LYS A 259 23.25 -4.12 -6.26
N VAL A 260 22.39 -4.36 -5.28
CA VAL A 260 22.21 -3.44 -4.16
C VAL A 260 23.50 -3.48 -3.33
N ARG A 261 24.19 -2.34 -3.21
CA ARG A 261 25.29 -2.22 -2.25
C ARG A 261 24.70 -2.22 -0.84
N THR A 262 24.90 -3.31 -0.12
CA THR A 262 24.53 -3.47 1.29
C THR A 262 25.40 -2.55 2.15
N ILE A 263 24.80 -1.91 3.13
CA ILE A 263 25.56 -1.25 4.20
C ILE A 263 26.16 -2.37 5.03
N GLN A 264 27.48 -2.38 5.15
CA GLN A 264 28.23 -3.27 6.03
C GLN A 264 28.49 -2.55 7.35
N ASN A 265 28.55 -3.32 8.44
CA ASN A 265 29.01 -2.82 9.74
C ASN A 265 30.49 -2.43 9.70
#